data_AF-A0A7K6EMR8-F1
#
_entry.id   AF-A0A7K6EMR8-F1
#
_cell.length_a   1.000
_cell.length_b   1.000
_cell.length_c   1.000
_cell.angle_alpha   90.00
_cell.angle_beta   90.00
_cell.angle_gamma   90.00
#
_symmetry.space_group_name_H-M   'P 1'
#
loop_
_entity.id
_entity.type
_entity.pdbx_description
1 polymer ?
#
loop_
_entity_poly.entity_id
_entity_poly.type
_entity_poly.pdbx_seq_one_letter_code
_entity_poly.pdbx_strand_id
1 'polypeptide(L)'
;IAAPILVPQPPPFPAWLAERLDALGLDRAVYGAYIVGLLREEESDEERLEALRAVLAACLEEDLLNDVCMEVVERWSDSQVVDAKEEKEDEVQAIASMMEKQARIVVKPKEVSQEEKQRKAALLAQYANVTDEEEYPFPALLGAVKDTLFRNTNVEDVLNARKLERELLRDEFQKKKEQDKLQREKDKLAKQERKEKEKKRTQKGERKR
;
A
#
# COMPACT_ATOMS: atom_id res chain seq x y z
N ILE A 1 -25.78 -28.15 19.13
CA ILE A 1 -24.71 -27.61 18.26
C ILE A 1 -24.81 -28.37 16.95
N ALA A 2 -25.53 -27.79 15.98
CA ALA A 2 -25.68 -28.40 14.67
C ALA A 2 -24.39 -28.13 13.88
N ALA A 3 -23.77 -29.18 13.34
CA ALA A 3 -22.61 -29.07 12.47
C ALA A 3 -23.01 -28.32 11.19
N PRO A 4 -22.20 -27.38 10.69
CA PRO A 4 -22.47 -26.74 9.41
C PRO A 4 -22.38 -27.82 8.32
N ILE A 5 -23.47 -27.95 7.56
CA ILE A 5 -23.51 -28.78 6.37
C ILE A 5 -22.60 -28.10 5.35
N LEU A 6 -21.42 -28.68 5.15
CA LEU A 6 -20.48 -28.26 4.12
C LEU A 6 -21.14 -28.58 2.78
N VAL A 7 -21.67 -27.56 2.11
CA VAL A 7 -22.11 -27.68 0.72
C VAL A 7 -20.87 -28.10 -0.08
N PRO A 8 -20.94 -29.17 -0.90
CA PRO A 8 -19.79 -29.57 -1.72
C PRO A 8 -19.50 -28.42 -2.68
N GLN A 9 -18.34 -27.79 -2.52
CA GLN A 9 -17.84 -26.82 -3.49
C GLN A 9 -17.74 -27.52 -4.85
N PRO A 10 -18.10 -26.84 -5.95
CA PRO A 10 -17.87 -27.39 -7.29
C PRO A 10 -16.40 -27.77 -7.43
N PRO A 11 -16.08 -28.87 -8.13
CA PRO A 11 -14.70 -29.27 -8.33
C PRO A 11 -13.92 -28.11 -8.97
N PRO A 12 -12.69 -27.83 -8.49
CA PRO A 12 -11.89 -26.75 -9.04
C PRO A 12 -11.68 -27.01 -10.54
N PHE A 13 -11.64 -25.94 -11.34
CA PHE A 13 -11.56 -26.05 -12.80
C PHE A 13 -10.52 -27.07 -13.32
N PRO A 14 -9.28 -27.15 -12.79
CA PRO A 14 -8.30 -28.14 -13.24
C PRO A 14 -8.73 -29.60 -13.03
N ALA A 15 -9.51 -29.89 -11.97
CA ALA A 15 -10.01 -31.23 -11.70
C ALA A 15 -11.12 -31.61 -12.69
N TRP A 16 -12.05 -30.69 -12.96
CA TRP A 16 -13.06 -30.86 -13.99
C TRP A 16 -12.46 -31.05 -15.38
N LEU A 17 -11.46 -30.23 -15.73
CA LEU A 17 -10.77 -30.34 -17.01
C LEU A 17 -10.09 -31.69 -17.18
N ALA A 18 -9.48 -32.23 -16.11
CA ALA A 18 -8.84 -33.55 -16.16
C ALA A 18 -9.86 -34.67 -16.45
N GLU A 19 -11.01 -34.66 -15.80
CA GLU A 19 -12.09 -35.63 -16.08
C GLU A 19 -12.65 -35.49 -17.50
N ARG A 20 -12.78 -34.24 -17.98
CA ARG A 20 -13.24 -33.96 -19.34
C ARG A 20 -12.24 -34.45 -20.40
N LEU A 21 -10.95 -34.24 -20.17
CA LEU A 21 -9.89 -34.74 -21.04
C LEU A 21 -9.83 -36.28 -21.05
N ASP A 22 -9.96 -36.92 -19.89
CA ASP A 22 -10.00 -38.39 -19.79
C ASP A 22 -11.22 -38.95 -20.56
N ALA A 23 -12.38 -38.29 -20.52
CA ALA A 23 -13.56 -38.67 -21.30
C ALA A 23 -13.37 -38.53 -22.82
N LEU A 24 -12.54 -37.58 -23.24
CA LEU A 24 -12.15 -37.37 -24.64
C LEU A 24 -10.99 -38.28 -25.07
N GLY A 25 -10.41 -39.07 -24.15
CA GLY A 25 -9.25 -39.91 -24.41
C GLY A 25 -7.93 -39.15 -24.56
N LEU A 26 -7.87 -37.91 -24.08
CA LEU A 26 -6.68 -37.04 -24.12
C LEU A 26 -5.89 -37.17 -22.81
N ASP A 27 -4.56 -37.13 -22.90
CA ASP A 27 -3.71 -37.25 -21.72
C ASP A 27 -3.80 -36.00 -20.83
N ARG A 28 -4.41 -36.16 -19.64
CA ARG A 28 -4.53 -35.08 -18.64
C ARG A 28 -3.21 -34.45 -18.23
N ALA A 29 -2.10 -35.21 -18.22
CA ALA A 29 -0.81 -34.72 -17.76
C ALA A 29 -0.16 -33.77 -18.78
N VAL A 30 -0.43 -33.99 -20.07
CA VAL A 30 0.06 -33.15 -21.16
C VAL A 30 -0.88 -31.97 -21.39
N TYR A 31 -2.17 -32.25 -21.62
CA TYR A 31 -3.14 -31.23 -22.01
C TYR A 31 -3.67 -30.41 -20.83
N GLY A 32 -3.78 -30.98 -19.63
CA GLY A 32 -4.39 -30.29 -18.49
C GLY A 32 -3.59 -29.04 -18.07
N ALA A 33 -2.28 -29.18 -17.84
CA ALA A 33 -1.45 -28.04 -17.46
C ALA A 33 -1.25 -27.04 -18.62
N TYR A 34 -1.17 -27.55 -19.85
CA TYR A 34 -0.98 -26.72 -21.04
C TYR A 34 -2.21 -25.85 -21.34
N ILE A 35 -3.42 -26.43 -21.31
CA ILE A 35 -4.68 -25.70 -21.51
C ILE A 35 -4.90 -24.65 -20.43
N VAL A 36 -4.61 -24.98 -19.16
CA VAL A 36 -4.73 -24.00 -18.06
C VAL A 36 -3.76 -22.83 -18.24
N GLY A 37 -2.53 -23.11 -18.68
CA GLY A 37 -1.55 -22.07 -18.99
C GLY A 37 -2.01 -21.18 -20.14
N LEU A 38 -2.47 -21.81 -21.23
CA LEU A 38 -2.98 -21.13 -22.41
C LEU A 38 -4.15 -20.18 -22.07
N LEU A 39 -5.13 -20.66 -21.30
CA LEU A 39 -6.30 -19.88 -20.90
C LEU A 39 -5.96 -18.68 -20.01
N ARG A 40 -4.85 -18.75 -19.27
CA ARG A 40 -4.36 -17.67 -18.42
C ARG A 40 -3.63 -16.59 -19.20
N GLU A 41 -2.99 -16.95 -20.31
CA GLU A 41 -2.22 -16.00 -21.15
C GLU A 41 -3.12 -15.12 -22.01
N GLU A 42 -4.25 -15.65 -22.47
CA GLU A 42 -5.20 -14.93 -23.34
C GLU A 42 -6.10 -13.96 -22.55
N GLU A 43 -6.33 -12.76 -23.11
CA GLU A 43 -7.06 -11.68 -22.44
C GLU A 43 -8.58 -11.79 -22.66
N SER A 44 -9.03 -12.21 -23.85
CA SER A 44 -10.45 -12.37 -24.20
C SER A 44 -10.91 -13.82 -24.34
N ASP A 45 -12.21 -14.05 -24.15
CA ASP A 45 -12.84 -15.37 -24.37
C ASP A 45 -12.76 -15.80 -25.84
N GLU A 46 -12.83 -14.87 -26.79
CA GLU A 46 -12.65 -15.16 -28.22
C GLU A 46 -11.23 -15.63 -28.55
N GLU A 47 -10.20 -15.05 -27.91
CA GLU A 47 -8.80 -15.45 -28.10
C GLU A 47 -8.55 -16.83 -27.47
N ARG A 48 -9.10 -17.06 -26.27
CA ARG A 48 -9.11 -18.38 -25.61
C ARG A 48 -9.73 -19.46 -26.50
N LEU A 49 -10.86 -19.17 -27.14
CA LEU A 49 -11.53 -20.10 -28.05
C LEU A 49 -10.67 -20.43 -29.27
N GLU A 50 -10.06 -19.43 -29.90
CA GLU A 50 -9.21 -19.64 -31.07
C GLU A 50 -7.95 -20.44 -30.72
N ALA A 51 -7.30 -20.10 -29.60
CA ALA A 51 -6.13 -20.80 -29.10
C ALA A 51 -6.46 -22.27 -28.76
N LEU A 52 -7.58 -22.53 -28.09
CA LEU A 52 -8.02 -23.90 -27.80
C LEU A 52 -8.36 -24.68 -29.06
N ARG A 53 -9.02 -24.05 -30.04
CA ARG A 53 -9.31 -24.67 -31.34
C ARG A 53 -8.01 -25.06 -32.04
N ALA A 54 -6.99 -24.19 -32.06
CA ALA A 54 -5.71 -24.51 -32.66
C ALA A 54 -5.02 -25.75 -32.03
N VAL A 55 -5.12 -25.90 -30.71
CA VAL A 55 -4.52 -27.02 -29.97
C VAL A 55 -5.31 -28.32 -30.13
N LEU A 56 -6.64 -28.24 -30.06
CA LEU A 56 -7.50 -29.41 -30.03
C LEU A 56 -7.98 -29.86 -31.43
N ALA A 57 -7.87 -29.02 -32.46
CA ALA A 57 -8.28 -29.36 -33.83
C ALA A 57 -7.55 -30.57 -34.42
N ALA A 58 -6.32 -30.84 -33.98
CA ALA A 58 -5.59 -32.03 -34.41
C ALA A 58 -6.10 -33.32 -33.74
N CYS A 59 -6.90 -33.21 -32.68
CA CYS A 59 -7.28 -34.32 -31.80
C CYS A 59 -8.79 -34.62 -31.83
N LEU A 60 -9.63 -33.63 -32.18
CA LEU A 60 -11.09 -33.72 -32.15
C LEU A 60 -11.69 -33.35 -33.51
N GLU A 61 -12.86 -33.91 -33.82
CA GLU A 61 -13.65 -33.56 -35.01
C GLU A 61 -14.27 -32.15 -34.85
N GLU A 62 -14.46 -31.41 -35.95
CA GLU A 62 -14.87 -29.98 -35.93
C GLU A 62 -16.17 -29.72 -35.14
N ASP A 63 -17.15 -30.62 -35.21
CA ASP A 63 -18.42 -30.50 -34.51
C ASP A 63 -18.26 -30.62 -32.98
N LEU A 64 -17.48 -31.62 -32.52
CA LEU A 64 -17.20 -31.83 -31.10
C LEU A 64 -16.21 -30.79 -30.55
N LEU A 65 -15.26 -30.36 -31.38
CA LEU A 65 -14.24 -29.38 -31.03
C LEU A 65 -14.85 -28.07 -30.57
N ASN A 66 -15.82 -27.56 -31.32
CA ASN A 66 -16.45 -26.27 -31.03
C ASN A 66 -17.19 -26.30 -29.68
N ASP A 67 -18.00 -27.35 -29.47
CA ASP A 67 -18.75 -27.56 -28.24
C ASP A 67 -17.83 -27.69 -27.02
N VAL A 68 -16.74 -28.47 -27.15
CA VAL A 68 -15.76 -28.64 -26.08
C VAL A 68 -15.02 -27.33 -25.78
N CYS A 69 -14.58 -26.59 -26.80
CA CYS A 69 -13.90 -25.31 -26.59
C CYS A 69 -14.81 -24.29 -25.90
N MET A 70 -16.08 -24.20 -26.29
CA MET A 70 -17.07 -23.33 -25.65
C MET A 70 -17.27 -23.69 -24.18
N GLU A 71 -17.49 -24.97 -23.88
CA GLU A 71 -17.69 -25.43 -22.51
C GLU A 71 -16.46 -25.17 -21.62
N VAL A 72 -15.25 -25.37 -22.16
CA VAL A 72 -14.01 -25.11 -21.42
C VAL A 72 -13.85 -23.63 -21.08
N VAL A 73 -14.16 -22.72 -22.01
CA VAL A 73 -14.07 -21.28 -21.77
C VAL A 73 -15.15 -20.81 -20.80
N GLU A 74 -16.39 -21.31 -20.92
CA GLU A 74 -17.47 -21.00 -19.98
C GLU A 74 -17.11 -21.43 -18.56
N ARG A 75 -16.62 -22.66 -18.39
CA ARG A 75 -16.18 -23.20 -17.09
C ARG A 75 -14.97 -22.46 -16.52
N TRP A 76 -14.08 -21.98 -17.37
CA TRP A 76 -12.95 -21.14 -16.96
C TRP A 76 -13.43 -19.79 -16.42
N SER A 77 -14.32 -19.12 -17.17
CA SER A 77 -14.91 -17.84 -16.76
C SER A 77 -15.70 -17.97 -15.46
N ASP A 78 -16.46 -19.05 -15.28
CA ASP A 78 -17.14 -19.35 -14.01
C ASP A 78 -16.15 -19.54 -12.85
N SER A 79 -15.06 -20.28 -13.07
CA SER A 79 -14.02 -20.49 -12.05
C SER A 79 -13.37 -19.18 -11.63
N GLN A 80 -13.08 -18.29 -12.59
CA GLN A 80 -12.49 -16.98 -12.31
C GLN A 80 -13.43 -16.08 -11.51
N VAL A 81 -14.75 -16.18 -11.73
CA VAL A 81 -15.75 -15.44 -10.95
C VAL A 81 -15.88 -16.00 -9.54
N VAL A 82 -15.74 -17.33 -9.35
CA VAL A 82 -15.75 -17.97 -8.03
C VAL A 82 -14.49 -17.61 -7.24
N ASP A 83 -13.31 -17.74 -7.86
CA ASP A 83 -12.04 -17.37 -7.23
C ASP A 83 -12.03 -15.87 -6.84
N ALA A 84 -12.51 -14.99 -7.72
CA ALA A 84 -12.62 -13.56 -7.42
C ALA A 84 -13.68 -13.23 -6.34
N LYS A 85 -14.63 -14.13 -6.06
CA LYS A 85 -15.58 -13.98 -4.94
C LYS A 85 -14.98 -14.48 -3.64
N GLU A 86 -14.32 -15.65 -3.66
CA GLU A 86 -13.62 -16.19 -2.49
C GLU A 86 -12.49 -15.25 -2.02
N GLU A 87 -11.68 -14.71 -2.93
CA GLU A 87 -10.63 -13.72 -2.59
C GLU A 87 -11.22 -12.47 -1.93
N LYS A 88 -12.35 -11.96 -2.42
CA LYS A 88 -13.02 -10.78 -1.82
C LYS A 88 -13.59 -11.09 -0.44
N GLU A 89 -14.12 -12.28 -0.21
CA GLU A 89 -14.62 -12.70 1.10
C GLU A 89 -13.46 -12.83 2.11
N ASP A 90 -12.34 -13.42 1.70
CA ASP A 90 -11.13 -13.54 2.52
C ASP A 90 -10.49 -12.17 2.85
N GLU A 91 -10.44 -11.24 1.88
CA GLU A 91 -9.97 -9.87 2.09
C GLU A 91 -10.85 -9.12 3.09
N VAL A 92 -12.18 -9.22 2.95
CA VAL A 92 -13.13 -8.61 3.88
C VAL A 92 -12.96 -9.20 5.29
N GLN A 93 -12.75 -10.51 5.40
CA GLN A 93 -12.51 -11.17 6.69
C GLN A 93 -11.17 -10.76 7.32
N ALA A 94 -10.12 -10.57 6.52
CA ALA A 94 -8.83 -10.05 6.98
C ALA A 94 -8.92 -8.60 7.48
N ILE A 95 -9.65 -7.74 6.75
CA ILE A 95 -9.91 -6.36 7.15
C ILE A 95 -10.70 -6.32 8.46
N ALA A 96 -11.75 -7.15 8.60
CA ALA A 96 -12.53 -7.26 9.83
C ALA A 96 -11.65 -7.68 11.03
N SER A 97 -10.77 -8.68 10.84
CA SER A 97 -9.82 -9.11 11.86
C SER A 97 -8.82 -8.01 12.24
N MET A 98 -8.35 -7.22 11.26
CA MET A 98 -7.44 -6.11 11.51
C MET A 98 -8.13 -4.96 12.27
N MET A 99 -9.37 -4.62 11.90
CA MET A 99 -10.18 -3.63 12.61
C MET A 99 -10.44 -4.05 14.06
N GLU A 100 -10.75 -5.32 14.32
CA GLU A 100 -10.95 -5.86 15.67
C GLU A 100 -9.68 -5.71 16.53
N LYS A 101 -8.50 -6.00 15.95
CA LYS A 101 -7.20 -5.81 16.63
C LYS A 101 -6.91 -4.35 16.93
N GLN A 102 -7.28 -3.43 16.04
CA GLN A 102 -7.13 -1.99 16.24
C GLN A 102 -8.14 -1.43 17.26
N ALA A 103 -9.38 -1.93 17.29
CA ALA A 103 -10.41 -1.50 18.24
C ALA A 103 -10.14 -1.96 19.68
N ARG A 104 -9.37 -3.05 19.86
CA ARG A 104 -8.95 -3.54 21.19
C ARG A 104 -7.80 -2.74 21.81
N ILE A 105 -7.07 -1.96 21.00
CA ILE A 105 -6.08 -1.00 21.49
C ILE A 105 -6.85 0.26 21.90
N VAL A 106 -7.41 0.18 23.11
CA VAL A 106 -8.01 1.28 23.85
C VAL A 106 -7.08 2.49 23.79
N VAL A 107 -7.42 3.46 22.95
CA VAL A 107 -7.00 4.85 23.14
C VAL A 107 -7.59 5.25 24.47
N LYS A 108 -6.77 5.25 25.53
CA LYS A 108 -7.09 6.04 26.72
C LYS A 108 -7.33 7.46 26.22
N PRO A 109 -8.53 8.04 26.38
CA PRO A 109 -8.75 9.42 25.97
C PRO A 109 -7.75 10.29 26.73
N LYS A 110 -6.78 10.84 26.00
CA LYS A 110 -5.84 11.81 26.54
C LYS A 110 -6.66 13.04 26.91
N GLU A 111 -6.63 13.42 28.18
CA GLU A 111 -7.30 14.63 28.66
C GLU A 111 -6.71 15.83 27.93
N VAL A 112 -7.45 16.32 26.93
CA VAL A 112 -7.09 17.50 26.14
C VAL A 112 -7.12 18.71 27.10
N SER A 113 -5.96 19.32 27.32
CA SER A 113 -5.82 20.50 28.18
C SER A 113 -6.74 21.62 27.69
N GLN A 114 -7.26 22.42 28.62
CA GLN A 114 -8.19 23.52 28.35
C GLN A 114 -7.66 24.49 27.28
N GLU A 115 -6.34 24.63 27.19
CA GLU A 115 -5.63 25.50 26.25
C GLU A 115 -5.75 25.02 24.79
N GLU A 116 -5.71 23.71 24.55
CA GLU A 116 -5.87 23.12 23.22
C GLU A 116 -7.33 23.23 22.74
N LYS A 117 -8.29 23.13 23.66
CA LYS A 117 -9.71 23.38 23.37
C LYS A 117 -9.95 24.84 22.98
N GLN A 118 -9.31 25.78 23.67
CA GLN A 118 -9.40 27.21 23.36
C GLN A 118 -8.78 27.54 22.00
N ARG A 119 -7.62 26.96 21.67
CA ARG A 119 -7.02 27.11 20.32
C ARG A 119 -7.92 26.54 19.22
N LYS A 120 -8.50 25.36 19.42
CA LYS A 120 -9.42 24.75 18.45
C LYS A 120 -10.70 25.57 18.27
N ALA A 121 -11.25 26.11 19.36
CA ALA A 121 -12.43 26.98 19.33
C ALA A 121 -12.14 28.33 18.64
N ALA A 122 -10.98 28.94 18.89
CA ALA A 122 -10.56 30.16 18.22
C ALA A 122 -10.41 29.95 16.70
N LEU A 123 -9.88 28.80 16.28
CA LEU A 123 -9.77 28.45 14.87
C LEU A 123 -11.16 28.25 14.24
N LEU A 124 -12.06 27.51 14.90
CA LEU A 124 -13.45 27.35 14.46
C LEU A 124 -14.20 28.69 14.33
N ALA A 125 -13.98 29.62 15.26
CA ALA A 125 -14.58 30.95 15.20
C ALA A 125 -14.06 31.79 14.01
N GLN A 126 -12.81 31.59 13.58
CA GLN A 126 -12.31 32.22 12.35
C GLN A 126 -13.06 31.75 11.10
N TYR A 127 -13.55 30.51 11.08
CA TYR A 127 -14.35 29.97 9.99
C TYR A 127 -15.86 30.27 10.14
N ALA A 128 -16.33 30.65 11.32
CA ALA A 128 -17.74 30.95 11.59
C ALA A 128 -18.20 32.31 11.02
N ASN A 129 -17.27 33.18 10.60
CA ASN A 129 -17.58 34.48 10.00
C ASN A 129 -17.77 34.44 8.47
N VAL A 130 -17.90 33.26 7.85
CA VAL A 130 -18.46 33.17 6.48
C VAL A 130 -19.98 33.19 6.62
N THR A 131 -20.48 34.39 6.90
CA THR A 131 -21.91 34.68 6.99
C THR A 131 -22.59 34.41 5.65
N ASP A 132 -23.72 33.74 5.76
CA ASP A 132 -24.76 33.44 4.79
C ASP A 132 -25.39 34.73 4.23
N GLU A 133 -24.75 35.36 3.23
CA GLU A 133 -25.40 36.43 2.47
C GLU A 133 -24.83 36.54 1.04
N GLU A 134 -25.76 36.65 0.10
CA GLU A 134 -25.62 37.09 -1.30
C GLU A 134 -25.52 36.02 -2.43
N GLU A 135 -26.70 35.78 -3.01
CA GLU A 135 -27.02 35.91 -4.44
C GLU A 135 -26.23 35.06 -5.45
N TYR A 136 -26.94 34.14 -6.12
CA TYR A 136 -26.48 33.39 -7.29
C TYR A 136 -26.47 34.28 -8.54
N PRO A 137 -25.32 34.41 -9.23
CA PRO A 137 -25.30 34.38 -10.68
C PRO A 137 -24.32 33.32 -11.16
N PHE A 138 -24.87 32.17 -11.55
CA PHE A 138 -24.12 31.11 -12.20
C PHE A 138 -23.86 31.48 -13.66
N PRO A 139 -22.58 31.69 -14.01
CA PRO A 139 -21.97 30.82 -15.02
C PRO A 139 -20.50 30.48 -14.68
N ALA A 140 -20.22 30.04 -13.44
CA ALA A 140 -18.85 29.72 -13.00
C ALA A 140 -18.63 28.30 -12.43
N LEU A 141 -19.65 27.44 -12.29
CA LEU A 141 -19.44 26.13 -11.63
C LEU A 141 -18.62 25.14 -12.45
N LEU A 142 -18.59 25.25 -13.79
CA LEU A 142 -17.72 24.38 -14.60
C LEU A 142 -16.22 24.66 -14.41
N GLY A 143 -15.84 25.79 -13.81
CA GLY A 143 -14.47 26.08 -13.38
C GLY A 143 -14.15 25.54 -11.98
N ALA A 144 -15.11 25.58 -11.06
CA ALA A 144 -14.90 25.25 -9.64
C ALA A 144 -14.76 23.74 -9.36
N VAL A 145 -15.35 22.86 -10.17
CA VAL A 145 -15.22 21.39 -9.94
C VAL A 145 -13.82 20.88 -10.29
N LYS A 146 -13.05 21.59 -11.12
CA LYS A 146 -11.66 21.20 -11.44
C LYS A 146 -10.69 21.43 -10.27
N ASP A 147 -11.03 22.28 -9.31
CA ASP A 147 -10.20 22.57 -8.14
C ASP A 147 -10.65 21.80 -6.87
N THR A 148 -11.78 21.09 -6.91
CA THR A 148 -12.20 20.16 -5.84
C THR A 148 -11.76 18.71 -6.06
N LEU A 149 -11.28 18.35 -7.25
CA LEU A 149 -10.52 17.12 -7.43
C LEU A 149 -9.15 17.33 -6.78
N PHE A 150 -8.90 16.64 -5.67
CA PHE A 150 -7.63 16.65 -4.96
C PHE A 150 -6.46 16.65 -5.95
N ARG A 151 -5.67 17.73 -5.93
CA ARG A 151 -4.51 17.86 -6.79
C ARG A 151 -3.58 16.68 -6.52
N ASN A 152 -3.13 16.02 -7.57
CA ASN A 152 -2.14 14.96 -7.45
C ASN A 152 -0.82 15.58 -6.93
N THR A 153 -0.55 15.41 -5.63
CA THR A 153 0.67 15.92 -4.99
C THR A 153 1.86 15.01 -5.20
N ASN A 154 1.69 13.82 -5.78
CA ASN A 154 2.77 12.83 -5.90
C ASN A 154 4.01 13.41 -6.58
N VAL A 155 3.85 14.23 -7.62
CA VAL A 155 4.99 14.89 -8.29
C VAL A 155 5.65 15.93 -7.38
N GLU A 156 4.86 16.71 -6.64
CA GLU A 156 5.35 17.72 -5.71
C GLU A 156 6.04 17.08 -4.49
N ASP A 157 5.47 16.01 -3.96
CA ASP A 157 6.00 15.23 -2.83
C ASP A 157 7.34 14.57 -3.19
N VAL A 158 7.46 13.99 -4.38
CA VAL A 158 8.72 13.40 -4.87
C VAL A 158 9.80 14.47 -5.05
N LEU A 159 9.45 15.64 -5.59
CA LEU A 159 10.39 16.75 -5.73
C LEU A 159 10.82 17.31 -4.37
N ASN A 160 9.88 17.46 -3.43
CA ASN A 160 10.14 17.93 -2.07
C ASN A 160 10.99 16.92 -1.29
N ALA A 161 10.72 15.62 -1.39
CA ALA A 161 11.54 14.58 -0.75
C ALA A 161 12.99 14.63 -1.25
N ARG A 162 13.20 14.69 -2.57
CA ARG A 162 14.55 14.80 -3.17
C ARG A 162 15.27 16.09 -2.78
N LYS A 163 14.53 17.20 -2.62
CA LYS A 163 15.08 18.47 -2.14
C LYS A 163 15.51 18.38 -0.67
N LEU A 164 14.66 17.78 0.17
CA LEU A 164 14.90 17.62 1.59
C LEU A 164 16.09 16.69 1.85
N GLU A 165 16.22 15.59 1.10
CA GLU A 165 17.42 14.73 1.16
C GLU A 165 18.71 15.52 0.84
N ARG A 166 18.66 16.37 -0.19
CA ARG A 166 19.80 17.22 -0.57
C ARG A 166 20.16 18.24 0.51
N GLU A 167 19.16 18.81 1.16
CA GLU A 167 19.35 19.76 2.27
C GLU A 167 19.89 19.05 3.51
N LEU A 168 19.35 17.88 3.87
CA LEU A 168 19.87 17.04 4.96
C LEU A 168 21.34 16.68 4.76
N LEU A 169 21.74 16.25 3.56
CA LEU A 169 23.14 15.94 3.24
C LEU A 169 24.06 17.16 3.40
N ARG A 170 23.58 18.37 3.06
CA ARG A 170 24.34 19.62 3.25
C ARG A 170 24.46 19.97 4.72
N ASP A 171 23.39 19.85 5.48
CA ASP A 171 23.35 20.16 6.91
C ASP A 171 24.17 19.15 7.72
N GLU A 172 24.12 17.86 7.39
CA GLU A 172 24.96 16.83 8.00
C GLU A 172 26.45 17.09 7.77
N PHE A 173 26.82 17.50 6.55
CA PHE A 173 28.21 17.87 6.25
C PHE A 173 28.66 19.10 7.05
N GLN A 174 27.82 20.14 7.11
CA GLN A 174 28.11 21.34 7.89
C GLN A 174 28.20 21.03 9.39
N LYS A 175 27.25 20.26 9.92
CA LYS A 175 27.23 19.82 11.32
C LYS A 175 28.45 18.99 11.68
N LYS A 176 28.89 18.09 10.79
CA LYS A 176 30.13 17.32 11.00
C LYS A 176 31.36 18.24 11.05
N LYS A 177 31.42 19.23 10.15
CA LYS A 177 32.48 20.26 10.16
C LYS A 177 32.46 21.11 11.44
N GLU A 178 31.29 21.48 11.94
CA GLU A 178 31.12 22.23 13.19
C GLU A 178 31.47 21.40 14.42
N GLN A 179 31.08 20.12 14.45
CA GLN A 179 31.46 19.20 15.52
C GLN A 179 32.97 19.01 15.59
N ASP A 180 33.64 18.83 14.45
CA ASP A 180 35.11 18.76 14.38
C ASP A 180 35.76 20.05 14.91
N LYS A 181 35.18 21.21 14.59
CA LYS A 181 35.67 22.50 15.09
C LYS A 181 35.47 22.63 16.61
N LEU A 182 34.28 22.30 17.11
CA LEU A 182 33.95 22.33 18.53
C LEU A 182 34.83 21.37 19.34
N GLN A 183 35.11 20.19 18.80
CA GLN A 183 36.00 19.22 19.46
C GLN A 183 37.42 19.77 19.58
N ARG A 184 37.95 20.41 18.53
CA ARG A 184 39.26 21.08 18.58
C ARG A 184 39.30 22.22 19.60
N GLU A 185 38.24 23.01 19.69
CA GLU A 185 38.14 24.10 20.67
C GLU A 185 38.04 23.57 22.11
N LYS A 186 37.24 22.52 22.32
CA LYS A 186 37.12 21.83 23.61
C LYS A 186 38.46 21.27 24.08
N ASP A 187 39.23 20.65 23.18
CA ASP A 187 40.56 20.13 23.51
C ASP A 187 41.56 21.26 23.83
N LYS A 188 41.48 22.40 23.14
CA LYS A 188 42.30 23.59 23.44
C LYS A 188 41.97 24.17 24.81
N LEU A 189 40.69 24.35 25.12
CA LEU A 189 40.21 24.83 26.41
C LEU A 189 40.61 23.89 27.54
N ALA A 190 40.43 22.58 27.37
CA ALA A 190 40.84 21.59 28.37
C ALA A 190 42.35 21.64 28.65
N LYS A 191 43.19 21.88 27.64
CA LYS A 191 44.64 22.08 27.82
C LYS A 191 44.95 23.37 28.57
N GLN A 192 44.25 24.47 28.27
CA GLN A 192 44.42 25.74 28.99
C GLN A 192 43.96 25.62 30.45
N GLU A 193 42.81 25.00 30.70
CA GLU A 193 42.27 24.80 32.04
C GLU A 193 43.19 23.92 32.90
N ARG A 194 43.80 22.87 32.33
CA ARG A 194 44.82 22.07 33.03
C ARG A 194 46.03 22.91 33.41
N LYS A 195 46.55 23.72 32.47
CA LYS A 195 47.67 24.64 32.73
C LYS A 195 47.33 25.67 33.81
N GLU A 196 46.11 26.21 33.82
CA GLU A 196 45.67 27.16 34.84
C GLU A 196 45.45 26.51 36.21
N LYS A 197 44.84 25.31 36.25
CA LYS A 197 44.68 24.55 37.49
C LYS A 197 46.04 24.23 38.12
N GLU A 198 47.03 23.88 37.30
CA GLU A 198 48.41 23.65 37.76
C GLU A 198 49.05 24.93 38.29
N LYS A 199 48.95 26.06 37.56
CA LYS A 199 49.43 27.37 38.03
C LYS A 199 48.76 27.82 39.33
N LYS A 200 47.44 27.62 39.48
CA LYS A 200 46.70 27.93 40.72
C LYS A 200 47.12 27.03 41.88
N ARG A 201 47.51 25.78 41.60
CA ARG A 201 47.98 24.83 42.62
C ARG A 201 49.38 25.19 43.13
N THR A 202 50.29 25.65 42.28
CA THR A 202 51.64 26.06 42.70
C THR A 202 51.63 27.43 43.41
N GLN A 203 50.82 28.38 42.97
CA GLN A 203 50.74 29.72 43.57
C GLN A 203 50.10 29.74 44.97
N LYS A 204 49.19 28.80 45.27
CA LYS A 204 48.65 28.63 46.64
C LYS A 204 49.66 28.05 47.63
N GLY A 205 50.74 27.41 47.15
CA GLY A 205 51.80 26.86 47.99
C GLY A 205 52.74 27.92 48.56
N GLU A 206 53.00 29.00 47.81
CA GLU A 206 53.90 30.08 48.23
C GLU A 206 53.22 31.10 49.17
N ARG A 207 51.92 31.36 49.01
CA ARG A 207 51.17 32.24 49.95
C ARG A 207 50.93 31.64 51.34
N LYS A 208 51.21 30.35 51.52
CA LYS A 208 51.00 29.63 52.79
C LYS A 208 52.31 29.35 53.55
N ARG A 209 53.47 29.76 53.01
CA ARG A 209 54.76 29.73 53.70
C ARG A 209 55.14 31.11 54.17
#